data_AF-G3AUH8-F1
#
_entry.id   AF-G3AUH8-F1
#
_cell.length_a   1.000
_cell.length_b   1.000
_cell.length_c   1.000
_cell.angle_alpha   90.00
_cell.angle_beta   90.00
_cell.angle_gamma   90.00
#
_symmetry.space_group_name_H-M   'P 1'
#
loop_
_entity.id
_entity.type
_entity.pdbx_description
1 polymer ?
#
loop_
_entity_poly.entity_id
_entity_poly.type
_entity_poly.pdbx_seq_one_letter_code
_entity_poly.pdbx_strand_id
1 'polypeptide(L)'
;MRPPPRSIEEYLYRLLMDSPGFHRWVRKVHAKINRIKLEEFPEASKVKEFDVHTYKPTRWHKINAFRIIWLDEMKRNFKFW
;
A
#
# COMPACT_ATOMS: atom_id res chain seq x y z
N MET A 1 25.67 2.37 12.86
CA MET A 1 24.85 1.15 12.65
C MET A 1 24.10 0.87 13.95
N ARG A 2 22.78 0.63 13.93
CA ARG A 2 22.07 0.25 15.16
C ARG A 2 22.56 -1.14 15.60
N PRO A 3 22.83 -1.36 16.91
CA PRO A 3 23.21 -2.68 17.40
C PRO A 3 22.10 -3.70 17.13
N PRO A 4 22.39 -5.01 17.00
CA PRO A 4 21.34 -6.01 16.78
C PRO A 4 20.28 -5.96 17.89
N PRO A 5 19.00 -6.24 17.58
CA PRO A 5 17.93 -6.21 18.57
C PRO A 5 18.16 -7.27 19.64
N ARG A 6 17.92 -6.92 20.91
CA ARG A 6 18.12 -7.79 22.07
C ARG A 6 16.93 -8.73 22.31
N SER A 7 15.74 -8.40 21.76
CA SER A 7 14.52 -9.21 21.86
C SER A 7 13.62 -9.06 20.61
N ILE A 8 12.64 -9.96 20.47
CA ILE A 8 11.60 -9.87 19.43
C ILE A 8 10.79 -8.57 19.59
N GLU A 9 10.51 -8.15 20.82
CA GLU A 9 9.81 -6.91 21.11
C GLU A 9 10.58 -5.69 20.60
N GLU A 10 11.89 -5.65 20.85
CA GLU A 10 12.74 -4.57 20.36
C GLU A 10 12.81 -4.57 18.82
N TYR A 11 12.82 -5.76 18.22
CA TYR A 11 12.77 -5.90 16.76
C TYR A 11 11.46 -5.35 16.18
N LEU A 12 10.31 -5.73 16.74
CA LEU A 12 9.00 -5.25 16.30
C LEU A 12 8.85 -3.75 16.55
N TYR A 13 9.36 -3.25 17.67
CA TYR A 13 9.40 -1.82 17.97
C TYR A 13 10.21 -1.06 16.92
N ARG A 14 11.39 -1.56 16.53
CA ARG A 14 12.21 -0.94 15.49
C ARG A 14 11.51 -0.97 14.13
N LEU A 15 10.87 -2.08 13.76
CA LEU A 15 10.05 -2.20 12.55
C LEU A 15 8.92 -1.15 12.53
N LEU A 16 8.25 -0.96 13.67
CA LEU A 16 7.20 0.04 13.80
C LEU A 16 7.75 1.47 13.66
N MET A 17 8.90 1.74 14.29
CA MET A 17 9.60 3.03 14.24
C MET A 17 10.30 3.32 12.90
N ASP A 18 10.53 2.32 12.06
CA ASP A 18 11.04 2.55 10.70
C ASP A 18 9.90 2.64 9.67
N SER A 19 8.64 2.34 10.06
CA SER A 19 7.50 2.34 9.15
C SER A 19 6.99 3.77 8.86
N PRO A 20 7.07 4.26 7.61
CA PRO A 20 6.55 5.59 7.25
C PRO A 20 5.02 5.67 7.38
N GLY A 21 4.32 4.54 7.25
CA GLY A 21 2.86 4.45 7.45
C GLY A 21 2.47 4.69 8.90
N PHE A 22 3.20 4.10 9.84
CA PHE A 22 2.99 4.31 11.27
C PHE A 22 3.16 5.78 11.65
N HIS A 23 4.23 6.44 11.16
CA HIS A 23 4.46 7.87 11.40
C HIS A 23 3.37 8.77 10.83
N ARG A 24 2.80 8.42 9.66
CA ARG A 24 1.65 9.14 9.09
C ARG A 24 0.42 8.99 9.98
N TRP A 25 0.17 7.78 10.50
CA TRP A 25 -0.95 7.53 11.41
C TRP A 25 -0.80 8.29 12.73
N VAL A 26 0.36 8.23 13.38
CA VAL A 26 0.63 8.98 14.63
C VAL A 26 0.43 10.48 14.41
N ARG A 27 0.92 11.03 13.29
CA ARG A 27 0.69 12.45 12.94
C ARG A 27 -0.80 12.79 12.79
N LYS A 28 -1.60 11.92 12.19
CA LYS A 28 -3.06 12.13 12.09
C LYS A 28 -3.72 12.16 13.48
N VAL A 29 -3.37 11.22 14.35
CA VAL A 29 -3.91 11.15 15.71
C VAL A 29 -3.51 12.40 16.51
N HIS A 30 -2.24 12.78 16.45
CA HIS A 30 -1.72 13.98 17.10
C HIS A 30 -2.43 15.26 16.63
N ALA A 31 -2.59 15.42 15.31
CA ALA A 31 -3.30 16.57 14.74
C ALA A 31 -4.78 16.60 15.15
N LYS A 32 -5.45 15.44 15.19
CA LYS A 32 -6.84 15.32 15.63
C LYS A 32 -7.02 15.73 17.09
N ILE A 33 -6.14 15.29 17.98
CA ILE A 33 -6.18 15.63 19.41
C ILE A 33 -5.93 17.13 19.61
N ASN A 34 -4.92 17.68 18.94
CA ASN A 34 -4.54 19.08 19.08
C ASN A 34 -5.35 20.06 18.21
N ARG A 35 -6.40 19.58 17.52
CA ARG A 35 -7.24 20.36 16.59
C ARG A 35 -6.43 21.16 15.56
N ILE A 36 -5.25 20.66 15.20
CA ILE A 36 -4.43 21.24 14.15
C ILE A 36 -5.10 20.84 12.84
N LYS A 37 -5.39 21.83 11.98
CA LYS A 37 -5.82 21.56 10.61
C LYS A 37 -4.67 20.82 9.94
N LEU A 38 -4.84 19.51 9.77
CA LEU A 38 -3.93 18.71 8.99
C LEU A 38 -4.16 19.18 7.54
N GLU A 39 -3.36 20.13 7.07
CA GLU A 39 -3.30 20.41 5.65
C GLU A 39 -3.06 19.06 4.98
N GLU A 40 -4.06 18.61 4.21
CA GLU A 40 -4.00 17.38 3.48
C GLU A 40 -2.75 17.48 2.61
N PHE A 41 -1.71 16.76 3.03
CA PHE A 41 -0.38 16.86 2.47
C PHE A 41 -0.46 17.09 0.95
N PRO A 42 0.16 18.15 0.39
CA PRO A 42 0.18 18.43 -1.05
C PRO A 42 0.91 17.34 -1.88
N GLU A 43 1.22 16.19 -1.26
CA GLU A 43 1.76 15.00 -1.89
C GLU A 43 0.70 13.94 -2.19
N ALA A 44 -0.50 13.99 -1.61
CA ALA A 44 -1.60 13.09 -2.00
C ALA A 44 -2.15 13.46 -3.39
N SER A 45 -2.02 14.72 -3.80
CA SER A 45 -2.34 15.20 -5.14
C SER A 45 -1.25 14.92 -6.18
N LYS A 46 -0.05 14.51 -5.75
CA LYS A 46 0.94 13.87 -6.64
C LYS A 46 0.55 12.41 -6.82
N VAL A 47 -0.62 12.18 -7.40
CA VAL A 47 -0.84 10.98 -8.20
C VAL A 47 0.24 11.07 -9.26
N LYS A 48 1.39 10.41 -9.04
CA LYS A 48 2.39 10.24 -10.08
C LYS A 48 1.60 9.68 -11.27
N GLU A 49 1.49 10.47 -12.34
CA GLU A 49 0.91 10.01 -13.58
C GLU A 49 1.55 8.66 -13.86
N PHE A 50 0.74 7.62 -13.76
CA PHE A 50 1.23 6.27 -13.81
C PHE A 50 1.59 6.01 -15.25
N ASP A 51 2.86 6.21 -15.60
CA ASP A 51 3.36 5.96 -16.94
C ASP A 51 3.19 4.46 -17.23
N VAL A 52 2.19 4.16 -18.06
CA VAL A 52 1.80 2.81 -18.46
C VAL A 52 3.00 2.10 -19.11
N HIS A 53 3.91 2.85 -19.72
CA HIS A 53 5.10 2.32 -20.39
C HIS A 53 6.20 1.87 -19.42
N THR A 54 6.18 2.34 -18.16
CA THR A 54 7.17 1.98 -17.14
C THR A 54 6.68 0.85 -16.21
N TYR A 55 5.42 0.43 -16.34
CA TYR A 55 4.86 -0.61 -15.48
C TYR A 55 5.45 -2.00 -15.75
N LYS A 56 6.21 -2.53 -14.79
CA LYS A 56 6.71 -3.92 -14.82
C LYS A 56 5.80 -4.82 -13.98
N PRO A 57 4.94 -5.66 -14.59
CA PRO A 57 4.02 -6.50 -13.84
C PRO A 57 4.77 -7.61 -13.10
N THR A 58 4.44 -7.79 -11.82
CA THR A 58 4.92 -8.92 -11.01
C THR A 58 4.17 -10.21 -11.39
N ARG A 59 4.70 -11.39 -10.98
CA ARG A 59 4.04 -12.68 -11.23
C ARG A 59 2.60 -12.71 -10.68
N TRP A 60 2.38 -12.12 -9.52
CA TRP A 60 1.05 -12.01 -8.91
C TRP A 60 0.08 -11.17 -9.75
N HIS A 61 0.55 -10.06 -10.32
CA HIS A 61 -0.27 -9.23 -11.19
C HIS A 61 -0.68 -10.00 -12.46
N LYS A 62 0.22 -10.82 -13.02
CA LYS A 62 -0.09 -11.67 -14.18
C LYS A 62 -1.11 -12.76 -13.86
N ILE A 63 -0.98 -13.42 -12.70
CA ILE A 63 -1.94 -14.46 -12.26
C ILE A 63 -3.32 -13.84 -12.04
N ASN A 64 -3.38 -12.67 -11.40
CA ASN A 64 -4.65 -11.99 -11.17
C ASN A 64 -5.30 -11.56 -12.49
N ALA A 65 -4.52 -10.98 -13.42
CA ALA A 65 -5.00 -10.63 -14.75
C ALA A 65 -5.54 -11.86 -15.50
N PHE A 66 -4.82 -12.98 -15.48
CA PHE A 66 -5.27 -14.24 -16.07
C PHE A 66 -6.59 -14.71 -15.47
N ARG A 67 -6.72 -14.71 -14.13
CA ARG A 67 -7.95 -15.11 -13.45
C ARG A 67 -9.15 -14.26 -13.86
N ILE A 68 -8.96 -12.93 -13.95
CA ILE A 68 -10.03 -12.00 -14.33
C ILE A 68 -10.48 -12.26 -15.77
N ILE A 69 -9.53 -12.37 -16.71
CA ILE A 69 -9.83 -12.68 -18.12
C ILE A 69 -10.51 -14.04 -18.24
N TRP A 70 -9.98 -15.06 -17.59
CA TRP A 70 -10.55 -16.41 -17.59
C TRP A 70 -12.00 -16.42 -17.08
N LEU A 71 -12.30 -15.72 -15.98
CA LEU A 71 -13.66 -15.63 -15.47
C LEU A 71 -14.62 -14.91 -16.44
N ASP A 72 -14.15 -13.87 -17.13
CA ASP A 72 -14.94 -13.16 -18.14
C ASP A 72 -15.18 -14.06 -19.37
N GLU A 73 -14.14 -14.72 -19.86
CA GLU A 73 -14.18 -15.67 -20.98
C GLU A 73 -15.14 -16.84 -20.67
N MET A 74 -15.05 -17.41 -19.47
CA MET A 74 -15.94 -18.47 -19.01
C MET A 74 -17.38 -17.98 -18.90
N LYS A 75 -17.64 -16.76 -18.40
CA LYS A 75 -19.00 -16.20 -18.39
C LYS A 75 -19.57 -16.01 -19.79
N ARG A 76 -18.75 -15.59 -20.76
CA ARG A 76 -19.17 -15.40 -22.16
C ARG A 76 -19.41 -16.72 -22.87
N ASN A 77 -18.54 -17.70 -22.67
CA ASN A 77 -18.58 -18.99 -23.35
C ASN A 77 -19.57 -19.98 -22.70
N PHE A 78 -19.72 -19.94 -21.38
CA PHE A 78 -20.70 -20.75 -20.64
C PHE A 78 -22.00 -19.98 -20.41
N LYS A 79 -22.48 -19.30 -21.46
CA LYS A 79 -23.87 -18.81 -21.55
C LYS A 79 -24.84 -20.00 -21.60
N PHE A 80 -24.93 -20.75 -20.50
CA PHE A 80 -26.10 -21.53 -20.18
C PHE A 80 -27.05 -20.59 -19.45
N TRP A 81 -28.04 -20.12 -20.23
CA TRP A 81 -29.13 -19.21 -19.90
C TRP A 81 -28.84 -17.70 -20.10
#